data_AF-A0A831ZHI1-F1
#
_entry.id   AF-A0A831ZHI1-F1
#
_cell.length_a   1.000
_cell.length_b   1.000
_cell.length_c   1.000
_cell.angle_alpha   90.00
_cell.angle_beta   90.00
_cell.angle_gamma   90.00
#
_symmetry.space_group_name_H-M   'P 1'
#
loop_
_entity.id
_entity.type
_entity.pdbx_description
1 polymer ?
#
loop_
_entity_poly.entity_id
_entity_poly.type
_entity_poly.pdbx_seq_one_letter_code
_entity_poly.pdbx_strand_id
1 'polypeptide(L)'
;MKKPGFLEGVLVALLVSTAGSIVYQLLSRSYTDVTTWRFLIVFVSAVYGFYLLKRSHRYGGRLITCVFWLLMLLAAWFYVPAIREFVLMNVVSVWLLRSLYFHDNVISVLLDLGLNLFSLAVSLWAFVQTDSISLSLWCLFLVQALFPVIPGNCFNKEKNHENNRDSKYQHALQIAEAAMETLSSNQK
;
A
#
# COMPACT_ATOMS: atom_id res chain seq x y z
N MET A 1 3.29 -9.85 -14.70
CA MET A 1 1.92 -9.85 -14.16
C MET A 1 1.35 -8.44 -14.24
N LYS A 2 0.10 -8.29 -14.71
CA LYS A 2 -0.51 -7.01 -15.11
C LYS A 2 -0.65 -6.05 -13.92
N LYS A 3 -0.19 -4.80 -14.11
CA LYS A 3 -0.33 -3.72 -13.12
C LYS A 3 -1.82 -3.52 -12.75
N PRO A 4 -2.15 -3.12 -11.51
CA PRO A 4 -3.50 -2.68 -11.17
C PRO A 4 -4.02 -1.70 -12.22
N GLY A 5 -5.13 -2.04 -12.84
CA GLY A 5 -5.87 -1.07 -13.64
C GLY A 5 -6.61 -0.12 -12.71
N PHE A 6 -6.71 1.15 -13.10
CA PHE A 6 -7.57 2.15 -12.46
C PHE A 6 -8.99 1.60 -12.21
N LEU A 7 -9.56 0.86 -13.18
CA LEU A 7 -10.86 0.22 -13.07
C LEU A 7 -10.98 -0.81 -11.92
N GLU A 8 -9.91 -1.55 -11.63
CA GLU A 8 -9.89 -2.50 -10.51
C GLU A 8 -9.99 -1.74 -9.18
N GLY A 9 -9.28 -0.61 -9.06
CA GLY A 9 -9.36 0.28 -7.90
C GLY A 9 -10.75 0.90 -7.72
N VAL A 10 -11.39 1.32 -8.81
CA VAL A 10 -12.76 1.87 -8.78
C VAL A 10 -13.78 0.81 -8.32
N LEU A 11 -13.68 -0.43 -8.80
CA LEU A 11 -14.55 -1.52 -8.35
C LEU A 11 -14.35 -1.82 -6.85
N VAL A 12 -13.10 -1.86 -6.39
CA VAL A 12 -12.81 -2.03 -4.95
C VAL A 12 -13.38 -0.85 -4.15
N ALA A 13 -13.22 0.38 -4.63
CA ALA A 13 -13.78 1.57 -3.98
C ALA A 13 -15.29 1.48 -3.80
N LEU A 14 -16.01 0.99 -4.82
CA LEU A 14 -17.46 0.83 -4.78
C LEU A 14 -17.89 -0.29 -3.81
N LEU A 15 -17.19 -1.43 -3.81
CA LEU A 15 -17.47 -2.51 -2.86
C LEU A 15 -17.18 -2.10 -1.42
N VAL A 16 -16.09 -1.38 -1.17
CA VAL A 16 -15.72 -0.94 0.17
C VAL A 16 -16.62 0.18 0.66
N SER A 17 -17.06 1.11 -0.21
CA SER A 17 -17.98 2.17 0.19
C SER A 17 -19.36 1.62 0.55
N THR A 18 -19.89 0.69 -0.24
CA THR A 18 -21.17 0.03 0.03
C THR A 18 -21.11 -0.84 1.29
N ALA A 19 -20.07 -1.68 1.43
CA ALA A 19 -19.87 -2.49 2.63
C ALA A 19 -19.69 -1.60 3.87
N GLY A 20 -18.91 -0.52 3.77
CA GLY A 20 -18.70 0.43 4.85
C GLY A 20 -19.98 1.12 5.31
N SER A 21 -20.89 1.45 4.38
CA SER A 21 -22.20 2.00 4.71
C SER A 21 -23.09 0.99 5.46
N ILE A 22 -23.11 -0.27 5.02
CA ILE A 22 -23.88 -1.34 5.69
C ILE A 22 -23.35 -1.53 7.11
N VAL A 23 -22.02 -1.64 7.27
CA VAL A 23 -21.37 -1.78 8.57
C VAL A 23 -21.70 -0.58 9.47
N TYR A 24 -21.62 0.66 8.95
CA TYR A 24 -21.98 1.85 9.71
C TYR A 24 -23.40 1.78 10.25
N GLN A 25 -24.38 1.42 9.40
CA GLN A 25 -25.78 1.34 9.80
C GLN A 25 -26.05 0.26 10.86
N LEU A 26 -25.37 -0.89 10.75
CA LEU A 26 -25.47 -1.95 11.75
C LEU A 26 -24.87 -1.51 13.09
N LEU A 27 -23.75 -0.79 13.05
CA LEU A 27 -23.08 -0.32 14.26
C LEU A 27 -23.80 0.85 14.92
N SER A 28 -24.29 1.82 14.14
CA SER A 28 -25.03 2.97 14.67
C SER A 28 -26.32 2.57 15.38
N ARG A 29 -26.88 1.40 15.04
CA ARG A 29 -28.04 0.81 15.73
C ARG A 29 -27.72 0.39 17.17
N SER A 30 -26.48 -0.02 17.43
CA SER A 30 -26.09 -0.71 18.67
C SER A 30 -25.10 0.07 19.54
N TYR A 31 -24.41 1.06 18.98
CA TYR A 31 -23.33 1.78 19.65
C TYR A 31 -23.52 3.30 19.60
N THR A 32 -22.90 4.00 20.56
CA THR A 32 -22.79 5.47 20.58
C THR A 32 -22.01 5.99 19.36
N ASP A 33 -22.33 7.20 18.90
CA ASP A 33 -21.72 7.82 17.71
C ASP A 33 -20.19 7.73 17.68
N VAL A 34 -19.52 8.04 18.79
CA VAL A 34 -18.04 8.04 18.87
C VAL A 34 -17.46 6.64 18.64
N THR A 35 -18.08 5.62 19.23
CA THR A 35 -17.63 4.23 19.10
C THR A 35 -17.89 3.70 17.69
N THR A 36 -19.02 4.08 17.09
CA THR A 36 -19.35 3.76 15.70
C THR A 36 -18.30 4.30 14.73
N TRP A 37 -17.90 5.56 14.86
CA TRP A 37 -16.84 6.15 14.04
C TRP A 37 -15.49 5.47 14.21
N ARG A 38 -15.11 5.11 15.45
CA ARG A 38 -13.86 4.38 15.71
C ARG A 38 -13.84 3.02 15.04
N PHE A 39 -14.91 2.24 15.16
CA PHE A 39 -15.01 0.95 14.49
C PHE A 39 -14.95 1.08 12.97
N LEU A 40 -15.62 2.10 12.41
CA LEU A 40 -15.59 2.34 10.97
C LEU A 40 -14.18 2.65 10.48
N ILE A 41 -13.44 3.50 11.19
CA ILE A 41 -12.05 3.82 10.84
C ILE A 41 -11.17 2.57 10.88
N VAL A 42 -11.24 1.79 11.97
CA VAL A 42 -10.46 0.54 12.09
C VAL A 42 -10.82 -0.45 10.99
N PHE A 43 -12.11 -0.61 10.69
CA PHE A 43 -12.59 -1.49 9.63
C PHE A 43 -12.05 -1.09 8.26
N VAL A 44 -12.17 0.20 7.90
CA VAL A 44 -11.67 0.75 6.64
C VAL A 44 -10.16 0.57 6.54
N SER A 45 -9.43 0.91 7.60
CA SER A 45 -7.98 0.73 7.69
C SER A 45 -7.58 -0.75 7.57
N ALA A 46 -8.34 -1.68 8.17
CA ALA A 46 -8.12 -3.13 8.09
C ALA A 46 -8.32 -3.67 6.69
N VAL A 47 -9.47 -3.38 6.08
CA VAL A 47 -9.78 -3.81 4.71
C VAL A 47 -8.69 -3.33 3.76
N TYR A 48 -8.28 -2.06 3.90
CA TYR A 48 -7.25 -1.48 3.04
C TYR A 48 -5.85 -2.03 3.33
N GLY A 49 -5.49 -2.25 4.60
CA GLY A 49 -4.24 -2.88 5.01
C GLY A 49 -4.11 -4.31 4.50
N PHE A 50 -5.17 -5.12 4.62
CA PHE A 50 -5.22 -6.47 4.07
C PHE A 50 -5.10 -6.47 2.54
N TYR A 51 -5.75 -5.51 1.86
CA TYR A 51 -5.62 -5.34 0.42
C TYR A 51 -4.16 -5.06 0.00
N LEU A 52 -3.47 -4.15 0.70
CA LEU A 52 -2.05 -3.85 0.47
C LEU A 52 -1.15 -5.08 0.71
N LEU A 53 -1.35 -5.79 1.83
CA LEU A 53 -0.57 -6.98 2.17
C LEU A 53 -0.77 -8.12 1.17
N LYS A 54 -2.01 -8.36 0.72
CA LYS A 54 -2.30 -9.37 -0.31
C LYS A 54 -1.54 -9.08 -1.61
N ARG A 55 -1.32 -7.80 -1.93
CA ARG A 55 -0.68 -7.35 -3.16
C ARG A 55 0.84 -7.20 -3.07
N SER A 56 1.42 -7.22 -1.87
CA SER A 56 2.87 -7.12 -1.66
C SER A 56 3.63 -8.33 -2.23
N HIS A 57 4.66 -8.06 -3.04
CA HIS A 57 5.42 -9.03 -3.83
C HIS A 57 6.65 -9.62 -3.12
N ARG A 58 6.99 -9.16 -1.90
CA ARG A 58 8.11 -9.65 -1.10
C ARG A 58 7.63 -10.51 0.07
N TYR A 59 8.04 -11.78 0.08
CA TYR A 59 7.52 -12.83 0.97
C TYR A 59 8.08 -12.80 2.41
N GLY A 60 9.22 -12.15 2.66
CA GLY A 60 9.82 -12.06 4.00
C GLY A 60 9.37 -10.81 4.74
N GLY A 61 8.51 -10.94 5.75
CA GLY A 61 8.14 -9.85 6.66
C GLY A 61 6.65 -9.48 6.68
N ARG A 62 5.83 -10.02 5.77
CA ARG A 62 4.39 -9.69 5.67
C ARG A 62 3.62 -9.96 6.97
N LEU A 63 3.89 -11.11 7.60
CA LEU A 63 3.22 -11.49 8.83
C LEU A 63 3.61 -10.57 9.98
N ILE A 64 4.90 -10.23 10.09
CA ILE A 64 5.43 -9.34 11.13
C ILE A 64 4.84 -7.94 10.98
N THR A 65 4.81 -7.39 9.75
CA THR A 65 4.20 -6.08 9.52
C THR A 65 2.69 -6.10 9.78
N CYS A 66 1.99 -7.17 9.42
CA CYS A 66 0.56 -7.31 9.71
C CYS A 66 0.28 -7.36 11.23
N VAL A 67 1.05 -8.15 11.97
CA VAL A 67 0.93 -8.25 13.43
C VAL A 67 1.28 -6.93 14.11
N PHE A 68 2.38 -6.29 13.71
CA PHE A 68 2.78 -4.99 14.23
C PHE A 68 1.73 -3.91 13.95
N TRP A 69 1.16 -3.93 12.74
CA TRP A 69 0.11 -3.01 12.36
C TRP A 69 -1.19 -3.22 13.14
N LEU A 70 -1.62 -4.47 13.34
CA LEU A 70 -2.76 -4.80 14.20
C LEU A 70 -2.53 -4.40 15.66
N LEU A 71 -1.32 -4.62 16.19
CA LEU A 71 -0.93 -4.15 17.52
C LEU A 71 -1.00 -2.63 17.62
N MET A 72 -0.57 -1.90 16.59
CA MET A 72 -0.64 -0.45 16.55
C MET A 72 -2.09 0.06 16.53
N LEU A 73 -2.99 -0.59 15.76
CA LEU A 73 -4.42 -0.29 15.79
C LEU A 73 -5.04 -0.52 17.17
N LEU A 74 -4.69 -1.66 17.79
CA LEU A 74 -5.19 -2.01 19.12
C LEU A 74 -4.67 -1.01 20.17
N ALA A 75 -3.39 -0.63 20.13
CA ALA A 75 -2.83 0.39 20.99
C ALA A 75 -3.54 1.74 20.78
N ALA A 76 -3.73 2.17 19.53
CA ALA A 76 -4.43 3.41 19.24
C ALA A 76 -5.85 3.44 19.82
N TRP A 77 -6.54 2.30 19.86
CA TRP A 77 -7.88 2.19 20.44
C TRP A 77 -7.92 2.55 21.93
N PHE A 78 -6.94 2.09 22.70
CA PHE A 78 -6.87 2.31 24.14
C PHE A 78 -6.23 3.65 24.53
N TYR A 79 -5.18 4.06 23.80
CA TYR A 79 -4.37 5.21 24.21
C TYR A 79 -4.82 6.55 23.61
N VAL A 80 -5.56 6.55 22.51
CA VAL A 80 -5.93 7.79 21.80
C VAL A 80 -7.41 8.07 21.99
N PRO A 81 -7.83 8.95 22.94
CA PRO A 81 -9.24 9.24 23.18
C PRO A 81 -9.86 10.10 22.07
N ALA A 82 -9.12 11.08 21.56
CA ALA A 82 -9.61 12.05 20.59
C ALA A 82 -9.72 11.46 19.18
N ILE A 83 -10.89 11.63 18.53
CA ILE A 83 -11.14 11.09 17.18
C ILE A 83 -10.19 11.65 16.12
N ARG A 84 -9.77 12.92 16.24
CA ARG A 84 -8.84 13.57 15.32
C ARG A 84 -7.48 12.89 15.31
N GLU A 85 -6.93 12.67 16.48
CA GLU A 85 -5.64 11.98 16.67
C GLU A 85 -5.75 10.52 16.23
N PHE A 86 -6.88 9.88 16.50
CA PHE A 86 -7.14 8.51 16.08
C PHE A 86 -7.10 8.35 14.56
N VAL A 87 -7.75 9.26 13.82
CA VAL A 87 -7.71 9.28 12.35
C VAL A 87 -6.27 9.49 11.85
N LEU A 88 -5.56 10.48 12.39
CA LEU A 88 -4.17 10.76 11.98
C LEU A 88 -3.25 9.55 12.20
N MET A 89 -3.36 8.89 13.35
CA MET A 89 -2.57 7.69 13.66
C MET A 89 -2.83 6.57 12.65
N ASN A 90 -4.10 6.33 12.30
CA ASN A 90 -4.49 5.32 11.31
C ASN A 90 -3.95 5.66 9.91
N VAL A 91 -4.02 6.94 9.51
CA VAL A 91 -3.52 7.42 8.21
C VAL A 91 -2.00 7.27 8.11
N VAL A 92 -1.26 7.70 9.13
CA VAL A 92 0.20 7.55 9.19
C VAL A 92 0.59 6.07 9.16
N SER A 93 -0.15 5.21 9.86
CA SER A 93 0.09 3.78 9.89
C SER A 93 -0.08 3.12 8.52
N VAL A 94 -1.16 3.47 7.80
CA VAL A 94 -1.41 3.00 6.42
C VAL A 94 -0.35 3.54 5.45
N TRP A 95 0.05 4.80 5.61
CA TRP A 95 1.11 5.41 4.80
C TRP A 95 2.47 4.75 5.04
N LEU A 96 2.84 4.45 6.29
CA LEU A 96 4.06 3.72 6.64
C LEU A 96 4.11 2.34 5.97
N LEU A 97 2.99 1.60 5.99
CA LEU A 97 2.83 0.34 5.27
C LEU A 97 3.08 0.49 3.77
N ARG A 98 2.57 1.56 3.16
CA ARG A 98 2.72 1.81 1.72
C ARG A 98 4.14 2.23 1.36
N SER A 99 4.74 3.09 2.18
CA SER A 99 6.13 3.51 2.07
C SER A 99 7.08 2.32 2.13
N LEU A 100 6.90 1.40 3.10
CA LEU A 100 7.79 0.26 3.31
C LEU A 100 7.72 -0.79 2.18
N TYR A 101 6.56 -0.98 1.56
CA TYR A 101 6.34 -2.06 0.59
C TYR A 101 6.40 -1.65 -0.88
N PHE A 102 6.09 -0.39 -1.22
CA PHE A 102 5.85 0.00 -2.61
C PHE A 102 6.76 1.12 -3.13
N HIS A 103 7.59 1.75 -2.29
CA HIS A 103 8.43 2.88 -2.70
C HIS A 103 9.90 2.69 -2.34
N ASP A 104 10.76 2.70 -3.36
CA ASP A 104 12.22 2.69 -3.19
C ASP A 104 12.79 4.13 -3.02
N ASN A 105 11.98 5.17 -3.34
CA ASN A 105 12.42 6.57 -3.37
C ASN A 105 11.60 7.47 -2.42
N VAL A 106 12.28 8.39 -1.73
CA VAL A 106 11.69 9.36 -0.79
C VAL A 106 10.65 10.27 -1.45
N ILE A 107 10.87 10.66 -2.72
CA ILE A 107 9.93 11.53 -3.46
C ILE A 107 8.60 10.80 -3.71
N SER A 108 8.62 9.51 -4.04
CA SER A 108 7.39 8.73 -4.22
C SER A 108 6.64 8.53 -2.91
N VAL A 109 7.37 8.38 -1.79
CA VAL A 109 6.80 8.34 -0.44
C VAL A 109 6.11 9.66 -0.06
N LEU A 110 6.69 10.80 -0.44
CA LEU A 110 6.10 12.12 -0.19
C LEU A 110 4.88 12.39 -1.07
N LEU A 111 4.92 11.98 -2.34
CA LEU A 111 3.77 12.09 -3.25
C LEU A 111 2.60 11.23 -2.75
N ASP A 112 2.90 10.06 -2.20
CA ASP A 112 1.90 9.18 -1.60
C ASP A 112 1.31 9.76 -0.30
N LEU A 113 2.13 10.44 0.51
CA LEU A 113 1.63 11.20 1.66
C LEU A 113 0.67 12.31 1.21
N GLY A 114 1.04 13.05 0.15
CA GLY A 114 0.19 14.07 -0.47
C GLY A 114 -1.13 13.49 -0.98
N LEU A 115 -1.09 12.34 -1.66
CA LEU A 115 -2.29 11.67 -2.16
C LEU A 115 -3.19 11.19 -1.02
N ASN A 116 -2.62 10.67 0.08
CA ASN A 116 -3.37 10.27 1.27
C ASN A 116 -4.07 11.46 1.93
N LEU A 117 -3.35 12.57 2.13
CA LEU A 117 -3.93 13.78 2.70
C LEU A 117 -5.01 14.37 1.79
N PHE A 118 -4.76 14.41 0.48
CA PHE A 118 -5.73 14.91 -0.48
C PHE A 118 -7.01 14.06 -0.52
N SER A 119 -6.86 12.74 -0.54
CA SER A 119 -7.97 11.78 -0.45
C SER A 119 -8.81 11.99 0.81
N LEU A 120 -8.16 12.21 1.96
CA LEU A 120 -8.83 12.48 3.23
C LEU A 120 -9.58 13.82 3.19
N ALA A 121 -8.96 14.87 2.66
CA ALA A 121 -9.59 16.18 2.51
C ALA A 121 -10.84 16.11 1.63
N VAL A 122 -10.77 15.43 0.48
CA VAL A 122 -11.91 15.25 -0.43
C VAL A 122 -13.01 14.43 0.23
N SER A 123 -12.64 13.38 0.98
CA SER A 123 -13.57 12.54 1.72
C SER A 123 -14.32 13.30 2.82
N LEU A 124 -13.61 14.13 3.59
CA LEU A 124 -14.20 14.99 4.62
C LEU A 124 -15.11 16.05 4.00
N TRP A 125 -14.67 16.68 2.91
CA TRP A 125 -15.48 17.67 2.20
C TRP A 125 -16.79 17.05 1.70
N ALA A 126 -16.73 15.86 1.10
CA ALA A 126 -17.92 15.12 0.65
C ALA A 126 -18.84 14.73 1.82
N PHE A 127 -18.26 14.37 2.98
CA PHE A 127 -19.05 14.06 4.17
C PHE A 127 -19.78 15.30 4.69
N VAL A 128 -19.09 16.43 4.83
CA VAL A 128 -19.69 17.68 5.33
C VAL A 128 -20.80 18.21 4.42
N GLN A 129 -20.68 18.02 3.10
CA GLN A 129 -21.67 18.54 2.14
C GLN A 129 -22.89 17.63 1.93
N THR A 130 -22.78 16.34 2.21
CA THR A 130 -23.83 15.35 1.84
C THR A 130 -24.31 14.50 3.01
N ASP A 131 -23.62 14.52 4.16
CA ASP A 131 -23.83 13.63 5.31
C ASP A 131 -23.83 12.12 4.95
N SER A 132 -23.34 11.78 3.75
CA SER A 132 -23.36 10.43 3.21
C SER A 132 -21.99 9.77 3.35
N ILE A 133 -21.93 8.79 4.25
CA ILE A 133 -20.72 8.00 4.52
C ILE A 133 -20.31 7.18 3.31
N SER A 134 -21.28 6.64 2.56
CA SER A 134 -20.99 5.90 1.33
C SER A 134 -20.28 6.78 0.31
N LEU A 135 -20.76 8.02 0.11
CA LEU A 135 -20.15 8.95 -0.84
C LEU A 135 -18.76 9.39 -0.36
N SER A 136 -18.61 9.67 0.94
CA SER A 136 -17.34 10.03 1.55
C SER A 136 -16.28 8.93 1.40
N LEU A 137 -16.63 7.67 1.65
CA LEU A 137 -15.76 6.52 1.45
C LEU A 137 -15.44 6.31 -0.04
N TRP A 138 -16.44 6.46 -0.90
CA TRP A 138 -16.24 6.34 -2.34
C TRP A 138 -15.22 7.36 -2.86
N CYS A 139 -15.38 8.64 -2.49
CA CYS A 139 -14.43 9.69 -2.83
C CYS A 139 -13.03 9.41 -2.28
N LEU A 140 -12.92 8.94 -1.04
CA LEU A 140 -11.64 8.55 -0.43
C LEU A 140 -10.95 7.51 -1.30
N PHE A 141 -11.60 6.37 -1.53
CA PHE A 141 -11.01 5.25 -2.26
C PHE A 141 -10.79 5.54 -3.76
N LEU A 142 -11.61 6.41 -4.36
CA LEU A 142 -11.45 6.79 -5.77
C LEU A 142 -10.20 7.63 -5.99
N VAL A 143 -9.88 8.54 -5.05
CA VAL A 143 -8.60 9.27 -5.05
C VAL A 143 -7.43 8.31 -4.76
N GLN A 144 -7.60 7.36 -3.84
CA GLN A 144 -6.58 6.33 -3.57
C GLN A 144 -6.34 5.41 -4.78
N ALA A 145 -7.37 5.15 -5.60
CA ALA A 145 -7.27 4.35 -6.81
C ALA A 145 -6.42 5.01 -7.89
N LEU A 146 -6.02 6.27 -7.72
CA LEU A 146 -5.07 6.98 -8.57
C LEU A 146 -3.61 6.63 -8.25
N PHE A 147 -3.34 5.93 -7.13
CA PHE A 147 -2.01 5.45 -6.74
C PHE A 147 -1.23 4.73 -7.86
N PRO A 148 -1.83 3.88 -8.71
CA PRO A 148 -1.13 3.24 -9.83
C PRO A 148 -0.66 4.20 -10.93
N VAL A 149 -1.22 5.42 -10.99
CA VAL A 149 -0.81 6.48 -11.93
C VAL A 149 0.48 7.14 -11.46
N ILE A 150 0.86 7.01 -10.18
CA ILE A 150 2.16 7.49 -9.68
C ILE A 150 3.25 6.60 -10.30
N PRO A 151 4.09 7.14 -11.20
CA PRO A 151 5.13 6.36 -11.85
C PRO A 151 6.23 6.08 -10.82
N GLY A 152 6.18 4.92 -10.18
CA GLY A 152 7.23 4.44 -9.26
C GLY A 152 8.59 4.17 -9.93
N ASN A 153 8.74 4.46 -11.22
CA ASN A 153 9.84 3.95 -12.05
C ASN A 153 10.59 4.98 -12.90
N CYS A 154 10.43 6.30 -12.68
CA CYS A 154 11.22 7.28 -13.45
C CYS A 154 12.74 7.12 -13.26
N PHE A 155 13.20 6.41 -12.22
CA PHE A 155 14.63 6.27 -11.92
C PHE A 155 15.16 4.82 -11.81
N ASN A 156 14.36 3.79 -12.13
CA ASN A 156 14.92 2.44 -12.18
C ASN A 156 15.53 2.14 -13.55
N LYS A 157 16.61 2.86 -13.88
CA LYS A 157 17.54 2.53 -14.95
C LYS A 157 18.52 1.41 -14.53
N GLU A 158 18.36 0.86 -13.33
CA GLU A 158 19.39 0.05 -12.67
C GLU A 158 19.11 -1.46 -12.63
N LYS A 159 17.92 -1.92 -13.03
CA LYS A 159 17.72 -3.35 -13.37
C LYS A 159 18.50 -3.82 -14.60
N ASN A 160 19.14 -2.90 -15.33
CA ASN A 160 20.08 -3.25 -16.40
C ASN A 160 21.52 -3.46 -15.88
N HIS A 161 21.83 -3.10 -14.64
CA HIS A 161 23.17 -3.27 -14.08
C HIS A 161 23.40 -4.63 -13.41
N GLU A 162 22.36 -5.27 -12.87
CA GLU A 162 22.46 -6.63 -12.30
C GLU A 162 22.64 -7.68 -13.40
N ASN A 163 21.84 -7.59 -14.47
CA ASN A 163 21.97 -8.45 -15.65
C ASN A 163 23.33 -8.28 -16.37
N ASN A 164 23.94 -7.09 -16.27
CA ASN A 164 25.27 -6.81 -16.83
C ASN A 164 26.40 -7.34 -15.93
N ARG A 165 26.20 -7.42 -14.61
CA ARG A 165 27.16 -8.10 -13.72
C ARG A 165 27.11 -9.60 -13.94
N ASP A 166 25.91 -10.19 -13.97
CA ASP A 166 25.75 -11.62 -14.21
C ASP A 166 26.25 -12.01 -15.61
N SER A 167 26.00 -11.21 -16.65
CA SER A 167 26.57 -11.47 -17.98
C SER A 167 28.09 -11.28 -18.02
N LYS A 168 28.66 -10.32 -17.29
CA LYS A 168 30.13 -10.17 -17.17
C LYS A 168 30.77 -11.34 -16.43
N TYR A 169 30.15 -11.85 -15.36
CA TYR A 169 30.63 -13.03 -14.63
C TYR A 169 30.52 -14.30 -15.48
N GLN A 170 29.40 -14.50 -16.18
CA GLN A 170 29.21 -15.62 -17.11
C GLN A 170 30.19 -15.56 -18.29
N HIS A 171 30.42 -14.37 -18.84
CA HIS A 171 31.39 -14.16 -19.91
C HIS A 171 32.83 -14.43 -19.42
N ALA A 172 33.17 -14.04 -18.19
CA ALA A 172 34.48 -14.34 -17.61
C ALA A 172 34.69 -15.85 -17.40
N LEU A 173 33.65 -16.58 -16.97
CA LEU A 173 33.70 -18.04 -16.84
C LEU A 173 33.86 -18.75 -18.18
N GLN A 174 33.12 -18.32 -19.22
CA GLN A 174 33.25 -18.88 -20.56
C GLN A 174 34.66 -18.67 -21.15
N ILE A 175 35.28 -17.50 -20.92
CA ILE A 175 36.66 -17.25 -21.34
C ILE A 175 37.63 -18.18 -20.59
N ALA A 176 37.43 -18.37 -19.28
CA ALA A 176 38.28 -19.26 -18.49
C ALA A 176 38.16 -20.72 -18.94
N GLU A 177 36.95 -21.20 -19.25
CA GLU A 177 36.71 -22.55 -19.78
C GLU A 177 37.35 -22.76 -21.15
N ALA A 178 37.21 -21.81 -22.07
CA ALA A 178 37.86 -21.86 -23.38
C ALA A 178 39.40 -21.85 -23.27
N ALA A 179 39.95 -21.10 -22.31
CA ALA A 179 41.39 -21.10 -22.05
C ALA A 179 41.88 -22.45 -21.49
N MET A 180 41.09 -23.12 -20.65
CA MET A 180 41.43 -24.46 -20.15
C MET A 180 41.37 -25.52 -21.25
N GLU A 181 40.39 -25.46 -22.15
CA GLU A 181 40.31 -26.39 -23.28
C GLU A 181 41.50 -26.23 -24.24
N THR A 182 41.89 -24.99 -24.55
CA THR A 182 43.05 -24.71 -25.41
C THR A 182 44.38 -25.18 -24.80
N LEU A 183 44.55 -25.06 -23.49
CA LEU A 183 45.71 -25.60 -22.79
C LEU A 183 45.71 -27.13 -22.76
N SER A 184 44.55 -27.74 -22.53
CA SER A 184 44.38 -29.20 -22.57
C SER A 184 44.62 -29.77 -23.97
N SER A 185 44.22 -29.07 -25.03
CA SER A 185 44.44 -29.51 -26.41
C SER A 185 45.89 -29.34 -26.88
N ASN A 186 46.66 -28.44 -26.26
CA ASN A 186 48.08 -28.18 -26.58
C ASN A 186 49.07 -29.07 -25.81
N GLN A 187 48.61 -29.96 -24.92
CA GLN A 187 49.46 -30.95 -24.22
C GLN A 187 49.49 -32.33 -24.89
N LYS A 188 49.00 -32.47 -26.12
CA LYS A 188 49.18 -33.66 -26.98
C LYS A 188 50.12 -33.33 -28.14
#